data_AF-A0A957ZTW0-F1
#
_entry.id   AF-A0A957ZTW0-F1
#
_cell.length_a   1.000
_cell.length_b   1.000
_cell.length_c   1.000
_cell.angle_alpha   90.00
_cell.angle_beta   90.00
_cell.angle_gamma   90.00
#
_symmetry.space_group_name_H-M   'P 1'
#
loop_
_entity.id
_entity.type
_entity.pdbx_description
1 polymer ?
#
loop_
_entity_poly.entity_id
_entity_poly.type
_entity_poly.pdbx_seq_one_letter_code
_entity_poly.pdbx_strand_id
1 'polypeptide(L)' 'LWAVPVFGKSNLIYTLVHAEGMVKIPLDSNGVREGAWVTVLLH' A
#
# COMPACT_ATOMS: atom_id res chain seq x y z
N LEU A 1 9.27 -7.10 9.99
CA LEU A 1 9.38 -5.85 9.21
C LEU A 1 7.98 -5.25 9.12
N TRP A 2 7.86 -3.92 9.04
CA TRP A 2 6.58 -3.22 8.91
C TRP A 2 6.44 -2.66 7.50
N ALA A 3 5.25 -2.77 6.91
CA ALA A 3 4.92 -2.07 5.66
C ALA A 3 4.36 -0.69 6.02
N VAL A 4 4.98 0.37 5.51
CA VAL A 4 4.52 1.75 5.71
C VAL A 4 3.84 2.23 4.42
N PRO A 5 2.55 2.59 4.45
CA PRO A 5 1.86 3.08 3.26
C PRO A 5 2.50 4.36 2.72
N VAL A 6 2.77 4.40 1.42
CA VAL A 6 3.21 5.63 0.75
C VAL A 6 1.98 6.44 0.38
N PHE A 7 1.76 7.55 1.08
CA PHE A 7 0.63 8.44 0.82
C PHE A 7 0.90 9.40 -0.35
N GLY A 8 -0.09 9.56 -1.22
CA GLY A 8 -0.07 10.50 -2.34
C GLY A 8 -1.49 10.79 -2.84
N LYS A 9 -1.69 11.91 -3.55
CA LYS A 9 -2.97 12.16 -4.22
C LYS A 9 -3.10 11.22 -5.42
N SER A 10 -4.29 10.72 -5.73
CA SER A 10 -4.51 9.75 -6.81
C SER A 10 -4.10 10.22 -8.21
N ASN A 11 -3.94 11.53 -8.42
CA ASN A 11 -3.43 12.17 -9.65
C ASN A 11 -1.88 12.16 -9.72
N LEU A 12 -1.21 11.98 -8.59
CA LEU A 12 0.24 12.13 -8.44
C LEU A 12 0.90 10.76 -8.30
N ILE A 13 0.93 10.01 -9.40
CA ILE A 13 1.49 8.64 -9.47
C ILE A 13 2.99 8.62 -9.10
N TYR A 14 3.68 9.77 -9.13
CA TYR A 14 5.12 9.87 -8.80
C TYR A 14 5.44 9.42 -7.37
N THR A 15 4.53 9.52 -6.40
CA THR A 15 4.81 9.07 -5.03
C THR A 15 5.04 7.56 -4.97
N LEU A 16 4.47 6.80 -5.91
CA LEU A 16 4.64 5.35 -5.99
C LEU A 16 6.06 4.94 -6.42
N VAL A 17 6.87 5.84 -6.99
CA VAL A 17 8.27 5.54 -7.37
C VAL A 17 9.15 5.17 -6.16
N HIS A 18 8.75 5.60 -4.96
CA HIS A 18 9.45 5.31 -3.71
C HIS A 18 8.95 4.03 -3.03
N ALA A 19 7.95 3.33 -3.59
CA ALA A 19 7.44 2.11 -3.01
C ALA A 19 8.33 0.91 -3.36
N GLU A 20 8.66 0.10 -2.35
CA GLU A 20 9.46 -1.13 -2.50
C GLU A 20 8.59 -2.35 -2.87
N GLY A 21 7.27 -2.20 -2.82
CA GLY A 21 6.31 -3.26 -3.10
C GLY A 21 4.87 -2.76 -3.05
N MET A 22 3.92 -3.68 -3.26
CA MET A 22 2.50 -3.36 -3.34
C MET A 22 1.66 -4.30 -2.47
N VAL A 23 0.59 -3.75 -1.89
CA VAL A 23 -0.44 -4.51 -1.17
C VAL A 23 -1.75 -4.38 -1.94
N LYS A 24 -2.39 -5.51 -2.24
CA LYS A 24 -3.70 -5.53 -2.88
C LYS A 24 -4.80 -5.38 -1.83
N ILE A 25 -5.58 -4.29 -1.93
CA ILE A 25 -6.79 -4.11 -1.13
C ILE A 25 -7.97 -4.73 -1.90
N PRO A 26 -8.77 -5.62 -1.28
CA PRO A 26 -9.98 -6.16 -1.90
C PRO A 26 -10.98 -5.05 -2.24
N LEU A 27 -11.75 -5.22 -3.32
CA LEU A 27 -12.70 -4.20 -3.80
C LEU A 27 -13.85 -3.95 -2.82
N ASP A 28 -14.24 -4.98 -2.08
CA ASP A 28 -15.27 -4.98 -1.03
C ASP A 28 -14.74 -4.54 0.34
N SER A 29 -13.47 -4.10 0.42
CA SER A 29 -12.85 -3.66 1.65
C SER A 29 -12.79 -2.13 1.75
N ASN A 30 -13.03 -1.61 2.95
CA ASN A 30 -12.81 -0.21 3.29
C ASN A 30 -11.33 0.11 3.61
N GLY A 31 -10.42 -0.84 3.40
CA GLY A 31 -8.98 -0.71 3.67
C GLY A 31 -8.45 -1.74 4.67
N VAL A 32 -7.27 -1.47 5.21
CA VAL A 32 -6.61 -2.34 6.19
C VAL A 32 -6.38 -1.55 7.47
N ARG A 33 -6.67 -2.16 8.63
CA ARG A 33 -6.43 -1.53 9.93
C ARG A 33 -4.94 -1.50 10.25
N GLU A 34 -4.50 -0.47 10.95
CA GLU A 34 -3.13 -0.40 11.46
C GLU A 34 -2.79 -1.63 12.32
N GLY A 35 -1.57 -2.15 12.16
CA GLY A 35 -1.10 -3.36 12.84
C GLY A 35 -1.63 -4.68 12.26
N ALA A 36 -2.51 -4.64 11.25
CA ALA A 36 -2.96 -5.86 10.59
C ALA A 36 -1.85 -6.48 9.72
N TRP A 37 -1.86 -7.80 9.64
CA TRP A 37 -1.00 -8.55 8.74
C TRP A 37 -1.48 -8.39 7.30
N VAL A 38 -0.53 -8.22 6.38
CA VAL A 38 -0.78 -8.10 4.94
C VAL A 38 0.25 -8.89 4.15
N THR A 39 -0.13 -9.29 2.94
CA THR A 39 0.80 -9.85 1.96
C THR A 39 1.31 -8.71 1.08
N VAL A 40 2.63 -8.52 1.06
CA VAL A 40 3.30 -7.54 0.20
C VAL A 40 3.91 -8.27 -0.98
N LEU A 41 3.61 -7.78 -2.19
CA LEU A 41 4.27 -8.20 -3.42
C LEU A 41 5.45 -7.26 -3.66
N LEU A 42 6.67 -7.76 -3.46
CA LEU A 42 7.91 -7.00 -3.68
C LEU A 42 8.25 -6.98 -5.18
N HIS A 43 8.90 -5.90 -5.62
CA HIS A 43 9.42 -5.78 -6.99
C HIS A 43 10.81 -6.40 -7.12
#